data_AF-A0A091AGX8-F1
#
_entry.id   AF-A0A091AGX8-F1
#
_cell.length_a   1.000
_cell.length_b   1.000
_cell.length_c   1.000
_cell.angle_alpha   90.00
_cell.angle_beta   90.00
_cell.angle_gamma   90.00
#
_symmetry.space_group_name_H-M   'P 1'
#
loop_
_entity.id
_entity.type
_entity.pdbx_description
1 polymer ?
#
loop_
_entity_poly.entity_id
_entity_poly.type
_entity_poly.pdbx_seq_one_letter_code
_entity_poly.pdbx_strand_id
1 'polypeptide(L)' 'MKDNEPTLNSIEDYNTLKGEKKRIVWMVIVIGLMIGVVLVGAKYYYGDVNDTISVEESIGKVPVK' A
#
# COMPACT_ATOMS: atom_id res chain seq x y z
N MET A 1 4.35 22.23 -16.61
CA MET A 1 4.98 21.75 -15.37
C MET A 1 4.92 20.24 -15.47
N LYS A 2 6.06 19.62 -15.77
CA LYS A 2 6.16 18.22 -16.20
C LYS A 2 6.30 17.35 -14.96
N ASP A 3 5.29 16.53 -14.68
CA ASP A 3 5.36 15.22 -14.03
C ASP A 3 6.36 15.09 -12.87
N ASN A 4 6.04 15.68 -11.72
CA ASN A 4 6.79 15.55 -10.46
C ASN A 4 6.39 14.30 -9.64
N GLU A 5 5.64 13.37 -10.22
CA GLU A 5 5.28 12.15 -9.51
C GLU A 5 6.49 11.20 -9.52
N PRO A 6 7.01 10.79 -8.34
CA PRO A 6 8.08 9.82 -8.28
C PRO A 6 7.56 8.51 -8.87
N THR A 7 8.03 8.18 -10.07
CA THR A 7 7.72 6.89 -10.70
C THR A 7 8.86 5.93 -10.44
N LEU A 8 8.60 4.63 -10.48
CA LEU A 8 9.65 3.62 -10.33
C LEU A 8 10.76 3.80 -11.39
N ASN A 9 10.40 4.30 -12.57
CA ASN A 9 11.34 4.57 -13.66
C ASN A 9 12.19 5.84 -13.45
N SER A 10 11.78 6.76 -12.56
CA SER A 10 12.53 7.98 -12.25
C SER A 10 13.56 7.80 -11.13
N ILE A 11 13.64 6.60 -10.54
CA ILE A 11 14.73 6.27 -9.63
C ILE A 11 15.99 6.09 -10.48
N GLU A 12 16.98 6.96 -10.24
CA GLU A 12 18.22 7.11 -11.01
C GLU A 12 18.97 5.79 -11.25
N ASP A 13 18.82 4.81 -10.36
CA ASP A 13 19.49 3.50 -10.44
C ASP A 13 18.58 2.31 -10.84
N TYR A 14 17.31 2.54 -11.19
CA TYR A 14 16.35 1.44 -11.41
C TYR A 14 16.60 0.66 -12.71
N ASN A 15 17.13 1.33 -13.74
CA ASN A 15 17.46 0.73 -15.04
C ASN A 15 18.93 0.27 -15.15
N THR A 16 19.83 0.83 -14.35
CA THR A 16 21.27 0.49 -14.30
C THR A 16 21.56 -0.73 -13.43
N LEU A 17 20.65 -1.09 -12.52
CA LEU A 17 20.67 -2.33 -11.77
C LEU A 17 20.18 -3.52 -12.61
N LYS A 18 21.07 -4.05 -13.47
CA LYS A 18 20.84 -5.27 -14.26
C LYS A 18 20.28 -6.42 -13.41
N GLY A 19 19.19 -7.02 -13.90
CA GLY A 19 18.71 -8.37 -13.63
C GLY A 19 18.23 -8.67 -12.20
N GLU A 20 19.16 -8.69 -11.25
CA GLU A 20 18.97 -9.32 -9.93
C GLU A 20 18.23 -8.38 -8.96
N LYS A 21 18.62 -7.10 -8.87
CA LYS A 21 17.98 -6.18 -7.93
C LYS A 21 16.56 -5.78 -8.36
N LYS A 22 16.29 -5.64 -9.66
CA LYS A 22 14.92 -5.41 -10.17
C LYS A 22 14.00 -6.58 -9.81
N ARG A 23 14.51 -7.81 -9.90
CA ARG A 23 13.77 -9.02 -9.51
C ARG A 23 13.48 -9.04 -8.01
N ILE A 24 14.44 -8.63 -7.17
CA ILE A 24 14.26 -8.53 -5.72
C ILE A 24 13.17 -7.50 -5.38
N VAL A 25 13.22 -6.30 -5.94
CA VAL A 25 12.20 -5.26 -5.68
C VAL A 25 10.82 -5.74 -6.12
N TRP A 26 10.70 -6.34 -7.30
CA TRP A 26 9.44 -6.90 -7.78
C TRP A 26 8.94 -8.05 -6.89
N MET A 27 9.85 -8.91 -6.43
CA MET A 27 9.53 -10.00 -5.49
C MET A 27 9.02 -9.47 -4.15
N VAL A 28 9.63 -8.41 -3.60
CA VAL A 28 9.17 -7.79 -2.35
C VAL A 28 7.77 -7.17 -2.51
N ILE A 29 7.50 -6.50 -3.64
CA ILE A 29 6.18 -5.95 -3.93
C ILE A 29 5.14 -7.07 -4.00
N VAL A 30 5.43 -8.15 -4.72
CA VAL A 30 4.52 -9.30 -4.85
C VAL A 30 4.27 -9.97 -3.50
N ILE A 31 5.30 -10.16 -2.68
CA ILE A 31 5.15 -10.74 -1.33
C ILE A 31 4.31 -9.82 -0.43
N GLY A 32 4.57 -8.51 -0.45
CA GLY A 32 3.78 -7.54 0.31
C GLY A 32 2.31 -7.55 -0.08
N LEU A 33 2.01 -7.61 -1.38
CA LEU A 33 0.65 -7.74 -1.89
C LEU A 33 0.01 -9.08 -1.50
N MET A 34 0.75 -10.19 -1.57
CA MET A 34 0.26 -11.51 -1.15
C MET A 34 -0.18 -11.53 0.31
N ILE A 35 0.63 -10.94 1.20
CA ILE A 35 0.27 -10.83 2.63
C ILE A 35 -1.01 -10.00 2.78
N GLY A 36 -1.12 -8.88 2.06
CA GLY A 36 -2.33 -8.05 2.05
C GLY A 36 -3.58 -8.82 1.60
N VAL A 37 -3.48 -9.60 0.51
CA VAL A 37 -4.58 -10.43 0.00
C VAL A 37 -5.00 -11.50 1.01
N VAL A 38 -4.05 -12.15 1.67
CA VAL A 38 -4.34 -13.16 2.70
C VAL A 38 -5.07 -12.52 3.89
N LEU A 39 -4.62 -11.36 4.35
CA LEU A 39 -5.27 -10.65 5.47
C LEU A 39 -6.68 -10.17 5.10
N VAL A 40 -6.87 -9.62 3.90
CA VAL A 40 -8.19 -9.21 3.42
C VAL A 40 -9.11 -10.42 3.24
N GLY A 41 -8.61 -11.52 2.68
CA GLY A 41 -9.37 -12.76 2.51
C GLY A 41 -9.75 -13.38 3.86
N ALA A 42 -8.85 -13.39 4.83
CA ALA A 42 -9.13 -13.82 6.19
C ALA A 42 -10.18 -12.91 6.86
N LYS A 43 -10.05 -11.58 6.71
CA LYS A 43 -11.07 -10.64 7.20
C LYS A 43 -12.43 -10.86 6.52
N TYR A 44 -12.46 -11.18 5.23
CA TYR A 44 -13.71 -11.45 4.53
C TYR A 44 -14.37 -12.75 5.03
N TYR A 45 -13.58 -13.80 5.22
CA TYR A 45 -14.10 -15.11 5.64
C TYR A 45 -14.46 -15.18 7.13
N TYR A 46 -13.66 -14.56 8.00
CA TYR A 46 -13.85 -14.60 9.46
C TYR A 46 -14.47 -13.33 10.04
N GLY A 47 -14.46 -12.22 9.30
CA GLY A 47 -15.00 -10.93 9.72
C GLY A 47 -16.42 -10.67 9.26
N ASP A 48 -17.08 -11.64 8.62
CA ASP A 48 -18.54 -11.66 8.48
C ASP A 48 -19.19 -12.08 9.82
N VAL A 49 -18.89 -11.31 10.86
CA VAL A 49 -19.82 -11.12 11.97
C VAL A 49 -20.36 -9.72 11.73
N ASN A 50 -21.69 -9.58 11.76
CA ASN A 50 -22.48 -8.39 11.45
C ASN A 50 -22.19 -7.16 12.36
N ASP A 51 -21.00 -7.04 12.94
CA ASP A 51 -20.59 -6.16 14.04
C ASP A 51 -19.27 -5.41 13.77
N THR A 52 -18.96 -5.07 12.51
CA THR A 52 -17.98 -4.00 12.30
C THR A 52 -18.68 -2.66 12.47
N ILE A 53 -18.60 -2.09 13.68
CA ILE A 53 -18.97 -0.68 13.91
C ILE A 53 -18.00 0.17 13.09
N SER A 54 -18.46 0.70 11.96
CA SER A 54 -17.74 1.72 11.20
C SER A 54 -17.63 2.96 12.09
N VAL A 55 -16.49 3.11 12.76
CA VAL A 55 -16.17 4.35 13.46
C VAL A 55 -15.83 5.38 12.38
N GLU A 56 -16.82 6.21 12.04
CA GLU A 56 -16.59 7.43 11.28
C GLU A 56 -15.62 8.30 12.10
N GLU A 57 -14.37 8.42 11.66
CA GLU A 57 -13.41 9.34 12.28
C GLU A 57 -13.89 10.77 12.05
N SER A 58 -14.78 11.25 12.93
CA SER A 58 -15.09 12.66 13.06
C SER A 58 -13.87 13.34 13.69
N ILE A 59 -12.99 13.85 12.84
CA ILE A 59 -11.94 14.80 13.24
C ILE A 59 -12.68 16.05 13.73
N GLY A 60 -12.94 16.12 15.04
CA GLY A 60 -13.48 17.31 15.68
C GLY A 60 -12.54 18.47 15.43
N LYS A 61 -12.92 19.37 14.51
CA LYS A 61 -12.21 20.64 14.30
C LYS A 61 -12.28 21.43 15.60
N VAL A 62 -11.20 21.39 16.37
CA VAL A 62 -11.06 22.21 17.58
C VAL A 62 -10.94 23.67 17.11
N PRO A 63 -11.82 24.58 17.56
CA PRO A 63 -11.72 25.98 17.16
C PRO A 63 -10.50 26.59 17.86
N VAL A 64 -9.53 27.03 17.07
CA VAL A 64 -8.44 27.89 17.54
C VAL A 64 -9.01 29.31 17.65
N LYS A 65 -9.00 29.84 18.88
CA LYS A 65 -9.47 31.18 19.22
C LYS A 65 -8.37 32.21 19.00
#